data_AF-U9TUB1-F1
#
_entry.id   AF-U9TUB1-F1
#
_cell.length_a   1.000
_cell.length_b   1.000
_cell.length_c   1.000
_cell.angle_alpha   90.00
_cell.angle_beta   90.00
_cell.angle_gamma   90.00
#
_symmetry.space_group_name_H-M   'P 1'
#
loop_
_entity.id
_entity.type
_entity.pdbx_description
1 polymer ?
#
loop_
_entity_poly.entity_id
_entity_poly.type
_entity_poly.pdbx_seq_one_letter_code
_entity_poly.pdbx_strand_id
1 'polypeptide(L)'
;MPEAPKCYIDLMKHCWNSNPDNRPKATEIFESIKLFSGCYNEYDIDFKDYIGIEKEQQHYEMEKQFKEAEEYRKLHLTSFDRLVTHPQAIYASRLLNPFTNNIPKYDNIDNNTVEIIDFTK
;
A
#
# COMPACT_ATOMS: atom_id res chain seq x y z
N MET A 1 -17.79 4.26 7.76
CA MET A 1 -16.45 4.78 8.11
C MET A 1 -15.52 4.40 6.96
N PRO A 2 -14.56 5.24 6.58
CA PRO A 2 -13.68 4.94 5.45
C PRO A 2 -12.79 3.72 5.77
N GLU A 3 -12.58 2.84 4.78
CA GLU A 3 -11.74 1.65 4.94
C GLU A 3 -10.24 1.98 5.01
N ALA A 4 -9.84 3.10 4.42
CA ALA A 4 -8.47 3.62 4.47
C ALA A 4 -8.47 5.13 4.68
N PRO A 5 -7.40 5.69 5.29
CA PRO A 5 -7.25 7.14 5.46
C PRO A 5 -7.22 7.86 4.10
N LYS A 6 -7.91 9.00 3.99
CA LYS A 6 -7.99 9.75 2.73
C LYS A 6 -6.61 10.23 2.28
N CYS A 7 -5.76 10.72 3.19
CA CYS A 7 -4.39 11.14 2.89
C CYS A 7 -3.54 10.00 2.30
N TYR A 8 -3.73 8.76 2.78
CA TYR A 8 -3.08 7.58 2.21
C TYR A 8 -3.59 7.27 0.80
N ILE A 9 -4.92 7.28 0.60
CA ILE A 9 -5.53 7.07 -0.72
C ILE A 9 -5.01 8.10 -1.73
N ASP A 10 -4.92 9.36 -1.34
CA ASP A 10 -4.48 10.43 -2.22
C ASP A 10 -2.97 10.32 -2.55
N LEU A 11 -2.13 9.92 -1.58
CA LEU A 11 -0.74 9.54 -1.85
C LEU A 11 -0.65 8.41 -2.88
N MET A 12 -1.43 7.34 -2.70
CA MET A 12 -1.39 6.19 -3.60
C MET A 12 -1.85 6.54 -5.02
N LYS A 13 -2.84 7.43 -5.18
CA LYS A 13 -3.24 7.95 -6.51
C LYS A 13 -2.09 8.68 -7.20
N HIS A 14 -1.30 9.46 -6.47
CA HIS A 14 -0.12 10.11 -7.04
C HIS A 14 0.97 9.08 -7.41
N CYS A 15 1.21 8.07 -6.56
CA CYS A 15 2.16 7.00 -6.85
C CYS A 15 1.80 6.20 -8.11
N TRP A 16 0.51 6.01 -8.39
CA TRP A 16 0.02 5.27 -9.56
C TRP A 16 -0.37 6.16 -10.74
N ASN A 17 0.14 7.39 -10.81
CA ASN A 17 -0.11 8.26 -11.96
C ASN A 17 0.41 7.59 -13.25
N SER A 18 -0.44 7.56 -14.29
CA SER A 18 -0.07 6.98 -15.59
C SER A 18 1.11 7.70 -16.23
N ASN A 19 1.22 9.02 -16.02
CA ASN A 19 2.40 9.77 -16.40
C ASN A 19 3.48 9.63 -15.31
N PRO A 20 4.66 9.05 -15.61
CA PRO A 20 5.73 8.88 -14.63
C PRO A 20 6.26 10.20 -14.07
N ASP A 21 6.23 11.30 -14.84
CA ASP A 21 6.71 12.61 -14.40
C ASP A 21 5.85 13.22 -13.28
N ASN A 22 4.60 12.76 -13.16
CA ASN A 22 3.67 13.19 -12.13
C ASN A 22 3.72 12.31 -10.86
N ARG A 23 4.54 11.26 -10.85
CA ARG A 23 4.69 10.41 -9.67
C ARG A 23 5.60 11.11 -8.65
N PRO A 24 5.30 10.99 -7.35
CA PRO A 24 6.14 11.58 -6.32
C PRO A 24 7.51 10.91 -6.29
N LYS A 25 8.52 11.69 -5.92
CA LYS A 25 9.86 11.17 -5.65
C LYS A 25 9.84 10.29 -4.41
N ALA A 26 10.78 9.34 -4.34
CA ALA A 26 10.94 8.48 -3.18
C ALA A 26 11.09 9.27 -1.87
N THR A 27 11.75 10.44 -1.90
CA THR A 27 11.89 11.33 -0.76
C THR A 27 10.54 11.92 -0.30
N GLU A 28 9.65 12.27 -1.21
CA GLU A 28 8.32 12.83 -0.87
C GLU A 28 7.41 11.75 -0.29
N ILE A 29 7.50 10.53 -0.82
CA ILE A 29 6.81 9.36 -0.28
C ILE A 29 7.30 9.06 1.13
N PHE A 30 8.62 9.08 1.35
CA PHE A 30 9.23 8.86 2.66
C PHE A 30 8.73 9.86 3.70
N GLU A 31 8.74 11.16 3.38
CA GLU A 31 8.24 12.18 4.31
C GLU A 31 6.74 12.00 4.62
N SER A 32 5.93 11.63 3.63
CA SER A 32 4.52 11.34 3.83
C SER A 32 4.30 10.16 4.78
N ILE A 33 5.02 9.04 4.56
CA ILE A 33 4.94 7.85 5.42
C ILE A 33 5.43 8.16 6.83
N LYS A 34 6.50 8.95 6.97
CA LYS A 34 7.03 9.39 8.26
C LYS A 34 5.98 10.20 9.04
N LEU A 35 5.26 11.12 8.39
CA LEU A 35 4.17 11.86 9.02
C LEU A 35 3.02 10.95 9.46
N PHE A 36 2.65 9.98 8.61
CA PHE A 36 1.61 9.01 8.92
C PHE A 36 1.96 8.16 10.15
N SER A 37 3.21 7.67 10.24
CA SER A 37 3.65 6.89 11.40
C SER A 37 3.65 7.71 12.68
N GLY A 38 4.04 8.99 12.61
CA GLY A 38 3.94 9.92 13.75
C GLY A 38 2.51 10.17 14.22
N CYS A 39 1.53 10.11 13.30
CA CYS A 39 0.11 10.28 13.62
C CYS A 39 -0.54 9.01 14.21
N TYR A 40 0.06 7.84 13.99
CA TYR A 40 -0.41 6.54 14.51
C TYR A 40 0.33 6.10 15.79
N ASN A 41 1.13 6.98 16.41
CA ASN A 41 2.14 6.58 17.37
C ASN A 41 1.56 5.85 18.61
N GLU A 42 1.82 4.54 18.70
CA GLU A 42 1.38 3.68 19.80
C GLU A 42 2.17 3.93 21.08
N TYR A 43 3.37 4.52 20.98
CA TYR A 43 4.38 4.52 22.05
C TYR A 43 4.43 5.77 22.94
N ASP A 44 3.39 6.61 22.94
CA ASP A 44 3.32 7.87 23.72
C ASP A 44 4.59 8.75 23.58
N ILE A 45 5.24 8.69 22.42
CA ILE A 45 6.38 9.55 22.08
C ILE A 45 5.82 10.83 21.48
N ASP A 46 6.32 11.98 21.96
CA ASP A 46 5.91 13.28 21.46
C ASP A 46 6.14 13.40 19.94
N PHE A 47 5.16 13.95 19.24
CA PHE A 47 5.18 14.07 17.79
C PHE A 47 6.39 14.89 17.30
N LYS A 48 6.73 15.96 18.02
CA LYS A 48 7.85 16.83 17.67
C LYS A 48 9.17 16.11 17.85
N ASP A 49 9.30 15.29 18.88
CA ASP A 49 10.52 14.50 19.13
C ASP A 49 10.72 13.42 18.06
N TYR A 50 9.64 12.77 17.62
CA TYR A 50 9.73 11.71 16.61
C TYR A 50 9.88 12.24 15.17
N ILE A 51 9.08 13.25 14.80
CA ILE A 51 9.06 13.77 13.43
C ILE A 51 10.08 14.89 13.23
N GLY A 52 10.36 15.68 14.27
CA GLY A 52 11.23 16.85 14.21
C GLY A 52 10.51 18.15 13.83
N ILE A 53 9.18 18.18 13.83
CA ILE A 53 8.38 19.36 13.45
C ILE A 53 7.24 19.60 14.45
N GLU A 54 6.79 20.84 14.55
CA GLU A 54 5.62 21.19 15.35
C GLU A 54 4.32 20.61 14.77
N LYS A 55 3.39 20.24 15.64
CA LYS A 55 2.13 19.67 15.21
C LYS A 55 1.17 20.77 14.76
N GLU A 56 0.69 20.68 13.52
CA GLU A 56 -0.22 21.64 12.91
C GLU A 56 -1.62 21.04 12.68
N GLN A 57 -2.59 21.88 12.31
CA GLN A 57 -3.97 21.47 12.05
C GLN A 57 -4.08 20.29 11.06
N GLN A 58 -3.25 20.29 10.02
CA GLN A 58 -3.20 19.21 9.02
C GLN A 58 -2.81 17.86 9.62
N HIS A 59 -1.94 17.84 10.65
CA HIS A 59 -1.51 16.61 11.31
C HIS A 59 -2.65 16.03 12.18
N TYR A 60 -3.42 16.88 12.85
CA TYR A 60 -4.62 16.44 13.58
C TYR A 60 -5.69 15.87 12.65
N GLU A 61 -5.86 16.46 11.46
CA GLU A 61 -6.79 15.93 10.46
C GLU A 61 -6.32 14.57 9.91
N MET A 62 -5.00 14.39 9.67
CA MET A 62 -4.45 13.09 9.32
C MET A 62 -4.69 12.05 10.42
N GLU A 63 -4.36 12.36 11.68
CA GLU A 63 -4.59 11.48 12.82
C GLU A 63 -6.05 11.03 12.92
N LYS A 64 -6.99 11.96 12.72
CA LYS A 64 -8.42 11.65 12.69
C LYS A 64 -8.78 10.64 11.59
N GLN A 65 -8.27 10.81 10.37
CA GLN A 65 -8.50 9.87 9.27
C GLN A 65 -7.96 8.47 9.58
N PHE A 66 -6.79 8.38 10.21
CA PHE A 66 -6.21 7.10 10.64
C PHE A 66 -7.03 6.44 11.74
N LYS A 67 -7.50 7.19 12.74
CA LYS A 67 -8.40 6.68 13.79
C LYS A 67 -9.71 6.15 13.21
N GLU A 68 -10.33 6.88 12.28
CA GLU A 68 -11.58 6.44 11.63
C GLU A 68 -11.40 5.16 10.82
N ALA A 69 -10.29 5.03 10.09
CA ALA A 69 -9.98 3.81 9.33
C ALA A 69 -9.68 2.62 10.24
N GLU A 70 -8.97 2.84 11.34
CA GLU A 70 -8.65 1.80 12.31
C GLU A 70 -9.91 1.27 13.01
N GLU A 71 -10.82 2.15 13.40
CA GLU A 71 -12.11 1.74 13.96
C GLU A 71 -12.97 0.98 12.94
N TYR A 72 -12.95 1.37 11.66
CA TYR A 72 -13.59 0.58 10.60
C TYR A 72 -12.99 -0.83 10.52
N ARG A 73 -11.66 -0.94 10.52
CA ARG A 73 -10.92 -2.21 10.47
C ARG A 73 -11.29 -3.12 11.64
N LYS A 74 -11.35 -2.60 12.87
CA LYS A 74 -11.74 -3.36 14.06
C LYS A 74 -13.19 -3.86 14.00
N LEU A 75 -14.12 -3.05 13.51
CA LEU A 75 -15.53 -3.42 13.37
C LEU A 75 -15.75 -4.53 12.33
N HIS A 76 -14.95 -4.55 11.26
CA HIS A 76 -15.08 -5.52 10.17
C HIS A 76 -14.13 -6.72 10.30
N LEU A 77 -13.38 -6.80 11.41
CA LEU A 77 -12.39 -7.84 11.68
C LEU A 77 -13.00 -9.25 11.77
N THR A 78 -14.29 -9.36 12.09
CA THR A 78 -15.06 -10.61 12.18
C THR A 78 -15.20 -11.36 10.84
N SER A 79 -14.74 -10.78 9.73
CA SER A 79 -14.77 -11.40 8.39
C SER A 79 -13.55 -12.29 8.09
N PHE A 80 -12.49 -12.28 8.92
CA PHE A 80 -11.22 -12.95 8.63
C PHE A 80 -11.08 -14.38 9.18
N ASP A 81 -12.05 -14.87 9.97
CA ASP A 81 -12.06 -16.28 10.43
C ASP A 81 -12.32 -17.29 9.30
N ARG A 82 -12.53 -16.80 8.08
CA ARG A 82 -12.55 -17.61 6.87
C ARG A 82 -11.34 -17.29 6.01
N LEU A 83 -10.20 -17.87 6.36
CA LEU A 83 -9.15 -18.20 5.40
C LEU A 83 -9.75 -19.17 4.36
N VAL A 84 -10.61 -18.67 3.47
CA VAL A 84 -11.00 -19.40 2.27
C VAL A 84 -9.77 -19.31 1.38
N THR A 85 -8.85 -20.24 1.57
CA THR A 85 -7.80 -20.45 0.59
C THR A 85 -8.49 -20.76 -0.73
N HIS A 86 -8.15 -19.97 -1.75
CA HIS A 86 -8.65 -20.23 -3.10
C HIS A 86 -8.23 -21.67 -3.47
N PRO A 87 -9.12 -22.52 -4.03
CA PRO A 87 -8.81 -23.93 -4.26
C PRO A 87 -7.55 -24.17 -5.11
N GLN A 88 -7.18 -23.17 -5.91
CA GLN A 88 -6.03 -23.17 -6.81
C GLN A 88 -4.78 -22.49 -6.21
N ALA A 89 -4.82 -22.02 -4.96
CA ALA A 89 -3.68 -21.40 -4.31
C ALA A 89 -2.63 -22.45 -3.91
N ILE A 90 -1.39 -22.25 -4.33
CA ILE A 90 -0.25 -23.11 -3.99
C ILE A 90 0.66 -22.32 -3.03
N TYR A 91 0.73 -22.76 -1.79
CA TYR A 91 1.53 -22.11 -0.74
C TYR A 91 2.91 -22.75 -0.51
N ALA A 92 3.20 -23.83 -1.24
CA ALA A 92 4.50 -24.50 -1.20
C ALA A 92 5.37 -24.07 -2.39
N SER A 93 6.66 -23.88 -2.15
CA SER A 93 7.65 -23.64 -3.19
C SER A 93 7.64 -24.77 -4.22
N ARG A 94 7.62 -24.42 -5.51
CA ARG A 94 7.73 -25.36 -6.64
C ARG A 94 8.90 -24.96 -7.54
N LEU A 95 9.53 -25.93 -8.19
CA LEU A 95 10.53 -25.68 -9.21
C LEU A 95 9.92 -24.83 -10.34
N LEU A 96 10.65 -23.79 -10.76
CA LEU A 96 10.21 -22.90 -11.82
C LEU A 96 10.09 -23.72 -13.12
N ASN A 97 8.91 -23.67 -13.74
CA ASN A 97 8.64 -24.46 -14.94
C ASN A 97 9.52 -23.96 -16.10
N PRO A 98 10.18 -24.85 -16.88
CA PRO A 98 10.94 -24.46 -18.09
C PRO A 98 10.15 -23.61 -19.11
N PHE A 99 8.83 -23.50 -19.01
CA PHE A 99 8.04 -22.53 -19.80
C PHE A 99 8.40 -21.07 -19.52
N THR A 100 9.11 -20.75 -18.44
CA THR A 100 9.65 -19.39 -18.22
C THR A 100 10.81 -19.04 -19.14
N ASN A 101 11.40 -20.01 -19.85
CA ASN A 101 12.53 -19.77 -20.78
C ASN A 101 12.13 -18.96 -22.02
N ASN A 102 10.83 -18.94 -22.36
CA ASN A 102 10.31 -18.19 -23.50
C ASN A 102 9.69 -16.85 -23.09
N ILE A 103 9.77 -16.46 -21.81
CA ILE A 103 9.31 -15.14 -21.39
C ILE A 103 10.28 -14.12 -21.99
N PRO A 104 9.80 -13.17 -22.81
CA PRO A 104 10.64 -12.09 -23.32
C PRO A 104 11.34 -11.41 -22.15
N LYS A 105 12.65 -11.22 -22.25
CA LYS A 105 13.34 -10.33 -21.31
C LYS A 105 12.65 -8.97 -21.43
N TYR A 106 12.24 -8.41 -20.29
CA TYR A 106 11.64 -7.08 -20.25
C TYR A 106 12.61 -6.09 -20.91
N ASP A 107 12.31 -5.71 -22.15
CA ASP A 107 12.81 -4.47 -22.72
C ASP A 107 11.88 -3.37 -22.21
N ASN A 108 12.48 -2.26 -21.77
CA ASN A 108 11.82 -1.09 -21.17
C ASN A 108 10.93 -0.35 -22.19
N ILE A 109 9.91 -1.03 -22.73
CA ILE A 109 9.00 -0.50 -23.74
C ILE A 109 7.63 -0.43 -23.08
N ASP A 110 7.19 0.80 -22.80
CA ASP A 110 5.82 1.16 -22.43
C ASP A 110 4.82 0.43 -23.32
N ASN A 111 4.27 -0.69 -22.88
CA ASN A 111 3.14 -1.34 -23.55
C ASN A 111 2.20 -1.90 -22.48
N ASN A 112 1.09 -1.19 -22.27
CA ASN A 112 -0.02 -1.50 -21.36
C ASN A 112 -0.84 -2.74 -21.78
N THR A 113 -0.21 -3.81 -22.25
CA THR A 113 -0.89 -5.07 -22.59
C THR A 113 -0.26 -6.20 -21.80
N VAL A 114 -0.78 -6.43 -20.59
CA VAL A 114 -0.47 -7.64 -19.82
C VAL A 114 -1.17 -8.80 -20.50
N GLU A 115 -0.42 -9.65 -21.20
CA GLU A 115 -0.94 -10.94 -21.65
C GLU A 115 -1.23 -11.83 -20.45
N ILE A 116 -2.50 -12.22 -20.28
CA ILE A 116 -2.92 -13.17 -19.26
C ILE A 116 -2.49 -14.57 -19.71
N ILE A 117 -1.34 -15.02 -19.23
CA ILE A 117 -0.91 -16.41 -19.38
C ILE A 117 -1.61 -17.28 -18.34
N ASP A 118 -2.50 -18.16 -18.82
CA ASP A 118 -3.21 -19.15 -18.02
C ASP A 118 -2.28 -20.33 -17.69
N PHE A 119 -2.08 -20.60 -16.39
CA PHE A 119 -1.19 -21.65 -15.89
C PHE A 119 -1.94 -22.97 -15.56
N THR A 120 -3.18 -23.14 -16.03
CA THR A 120 -4.06 -24.25 -15.61
C THR A 120 -3.94 -25.53 -16.45
N LYS A 121 -2.72 -26.02 -16.74
CA LYS A 121 -2.52 -27.37 -17.29
C LYS A 121 -1.91 -28.33 -16.27
#